data_AF-A0A519SYG1-F1
#
_entry.id   AF-A0A519SYG1-F1
#
_cell.length_a   1.000
_cell.length_b   1.000
_cell.length_c   1.000
_cell.angle_alpha   90.00
_cell.angle_beta   90.00
_cell.angle_gamma   90.00
#
_symmetry.space_group_name_H-M   'P 1'
#
loop_
_entity.id
_entity.type
_entity.pdbx_description
1 polymer ?
#
loop_
_entity_poly.entity_id
_entity_poly.type
_entity_poly.pdbx_seq_one_letter_code
_entity_poly.pdbx_strand_id
1 'polypeptide(L)'
;KIALGSGGWLGKGFLNGTQTKFDFVPEQSTDFIFCTVGEEWGWAGCLVVIVLYLTLLWRILLVAERQKSVFGRTYGYCVASILFVHFTVNLGMTMGLMPVVGIPLPFFSYGGSSLWSFTILLFTLLALDAHRKQDLVR
;
A
#
# COMPACT_ATOMS: atom_id res chain seq x y z
N LYS A 1 15.60 -14.20 12.94
CA LYS A 1 15.09 -14.48 11.57
C LYS A 1 14.02 -13.43 11.20
N ILE A 2 14.38 -12.13 11.20
CA ILE A 2 13.50 -11.02 10.78
C ILE A 2 14.42 -10.00 10.10
N ALA A 3 14.25 -9.77 8.80
CA ALA A 3 15.12 -8.91 7.97
C ALA A 3 15.16 -7.44 8.46
N LEU A 4 14.07 -6.96 9.06
CA LEU A 4 13.96 -5.64 9.69
C LEU A 4 15.00 -5.37 10.79
N GLY A 5 15.49 -6.41 11.47
CA GLY A 5 16.34 -6.25 12.65
C GLY A 5 17.73 -5.70 12.37
N SER A 6 18.16 -5.65 11.09
CA SER A 6 19.53 -5.26 10.74
C SER A 6 19.71 -3.81 10.30
N GLY A 7 18.63 -3.12 9.91
CA GLY A 7 18.68 -1.75 9.37
C GLY A 7 18.89 -0.65 10.41
N GLY A 8 18.61 -0.90 11.70
CA GLY A 8 18.70 0.15 12.73
C GLY A 8 17.75 1.33 12.49
N TRP A 9 18.05 2.49 13.09
CA TRP A 9 17.20 3.68 13.00
C TRP A 9 17.27 4.40 11.63
N LEU A 10 18.45 4.41 11.01
CA LEU A 10 18.74 5.17 9.78
C LEU A 10 18.93 4.30 8.54
N GLY A 11 18.88 2.97 8.67
CA GLY A 11 19.09 2.04 7.57
C GLY A 11 20.56 1.74 7.28
N LYS A 12 20.78 0.81 6.36
CA LYS A 12 22.13 0.46 5.84
C LYS A 12 22.54 1.28 4.61
N GLY A 13 21.63 2.11 4.08
CA GLY A 13 21.82 2.89 2.85
C GLY A 13 21.20 2.22 1.62
N PHE A 14 20.77 3.06 0.67
CA PHE A 14 20.14 2.65 -0.58
C PHE A 14 21.00 1.65 -1.36
N LEU A 15 20.44 0.50 -1.77
CA LEU A 15 21.12 -0.61 -2.46
C LEU A 15 22.20 -1.36 -1.66
N ASN A 16 22.38 -1.06 -0.37
CA ASN A 16 23.33 -1.76 0.51
C ASN A 16 22.66 -2.80 1.42
N GLY A 17 21.41 -3.17 1.12
CA GLY A 17 20.69 -4.22 1.84
C GLY A 17 21.42 -5.57 1.77
N THR A 18 21.81 -6.07 2.93
CA THR A 18 22.58 -7.31 3.08
C THR A 18 21.71 -8.56 2.92
N GLN A 19 20.46 -8.55 3.40
CA GLN A 19 19.52 -9.66 3.19
C GLN A 19 18.83 -9.55 1.83
N THR A 20 18.83 -8.35 1.22
CA THR A 20 18.38 -8.08 -0.14
C THR A 20 19.31 -8.71 -1.20
N LYS A 21 20.62 -8.72 -0.96
CA LYS A 21 21.61 -9.27 -1.93
C LYS A 21 21.79 -10.78 -1.93
N PHE A 22 21.40 -11.49 -0.87
CA PHE A 22 21.72 -12.92 -0.69
C PHE A 22 20.53 -13.88 -0.85
N ASP A 23 19.46 -13.50 -1.55
CA ASP A 23 18.34 -14.39 -1.93
C ASP A 23 17.64 -15.12 -0.77
N PHE A 24 17.83 -14.66 0.47
CA PHE A 24 17.21 -15.27 1.66
C PHE A 24 15.70 -15.04 1.78
N VAL A 25 15.13 -14.19 0.92
CA VAL A 25 13.71 -13.85 0.88
C VAL A 25 13.26 -13.93 -0.59
N PRO A 26 12.34 -14.84 -0.95
CA PRO A 26 11.81 -14.91 -2.32
C PRO A 26 11.02 -13.65 -2.66
N GLU A 27 11.13 -13.14 -3.90
CA GLU A 27 10.27 -12.08 -4.49
C GLU A 27 10.32 -10.71 -3.75
N GLN A 28 11.53 -10.11 -3.64
CA GLN A 28 11.78 -8.89 -2.86
C GLN A 28 11.26 -7.58 -3.47
N SER A 29 11.14 -7.50 -4.80
CA SER A 29 10.65 -6.31 -5.51
C SER A 29 9.12 -6.22 -5.53
N THR A 30 8.43 -7.32 -5.27
CA THR A 30 6.98 -7.49 -5.42
C THR A 30 6.33 -7.63 -4.04
N ASP A 31 6.68 -8.67 -3.30
CA ASP A 31 5.91 -9.09 -2.11
C ASP A 31 6.56 -8.70 -0.78
N PHE A 32 7.85 -8.36 -0.80
CA PHE A 32 8.62 -7.94 0.38
C PHE A 32 9.26 -6.57 0.26
N ILE A 33 8.70 -5.69 -0.59
CA ILE A 33 9.27 -4.35 -0.78
C ILE A 33 9.34 -3.55 0.53
N PHE A 34 8.42 -3.81 1.46
CA PHE A 34 8.43 -3.19 2.79
C PHE A 34 9.61 -3.67 3.67
N CYS A 35 10.05 -4.92 3.53
CA CYS A 35 11.28 -5.42 4.16
C CYS A 35 12.52 -4.72 3.59
N THR A 36 12.56 -4.52 2.28
CA THR A 36 13.66 -3.82 1.60
C THR A 36 13.77 -2.37 2.08
N VAL A 37 12.65 -1.65 2.17
CA VAL A 37 12.61 -0.30 2.74
C VAL A 37 13.11 -0.28 4.19
N GLY A 38 12.68 -1.24 5.01
CA GLY A 38 13.11 -1.32 6.41
C GLY A 38 14.58 -1.66 6.59
N GLU A 39 15.20 -2.40 5.66
CA GLU A 39 16.63 -2.70 5.71
C GLU A 39 17.47 -1.52 5.20
N GLU A 40 17.05 -0.89 4.10
CA GLU A 40 17.82 0.17 3.44
C GLU A 40 17.65 1.54 4.10
N TRP A 41 16.42 1.90 4.48
CA TRP A 41 16.03 3.20 5.03
C TRP A 41 15.71 3.14 6.54
N GLY A 42 15.77 1.95 7.14
CA GLY A 42 15.57 1.75 8.56
C GLY A 42 14.14 2.03 9.02
N TRP A 43 14.00 2.24 10.33
CA TRP A 43 12.73 2.55 10.97
C TRP A 43 12.06 3.82 10.42
N ALA A 44 12.85 4.84 10.10
CA ALA A 44 12.35 6.10 9.55
C ALA A 44 11.69 5.89 8.18
N GLY A 45 12.29 5.10 7.29
CA GLY A 45 11.73 4.77 5.98
C GLY A 45 10.39 4.03 6.09
N CYS A 46 10.33 3.01 6.95
CA CYS A 46 9.07 2.29 7.23
C CYS A 46 7.97 3.23 7.73
N LEU A 47 8.31 4.13 8.67
CA LEU A 47 7.35 5.07 9.24
C LEU A 47 6.80 6.04 8.19
N VAL A 48 7.66 6.55 7.29
CA VAL A 48 7.22 7.41 6.17
C VAL A 48 6.24 6.66 5.26
N VAL A 49 6.54 5.42 4.87
CA VAL A 49 5.64 4.63 4.02
C VAL A 49 4.29 4.37 4.71
N ILE A 50 4.30 4.02 6.00
CA ILE A 50 3.08 3.82 6.79
C ILE A 50 2.25 5.11 6.82
N VAL A 51 2.86 6.25 7.14
CA VAL A 51 2.16 7.54 7.23
C VAL A 51 1.57 7.95 5.89
N LEU A 52 2.31 7.77 4.78
CA LEU A 52 1.81 8.06 3.44
C LEU A 52 0.61 7.18 3.09
N TYR A 53 0.67 5.88 3.39
CA TYR A 53 -0.41 4.96 3.08
C TYR A 53 -1.67 5.22 3.94
N LEU A 54 -1.49 5.51 5.23
CA LEU A 54 -2.59 5.90 6.11
C LEU A 54 -3.23 7.22 5.66
N THR A 55 -2.42 8.19 5.21
CA THR A 55 -2.91 9.45 4.64
C THR A 55 -3.72 9.20 3.36
N LEU A 56 -3.28 8.30 2.49
CA LEU A 56 -4.02 7.89 1.30
C LEU A 56 -5.37 7.26 1.67
N LEU A 57 -5.39 6.29 2.58
CA LEU A 57 -6.62 5.65 3.05
C LEU A 57 -7.60 6.67 3.66
N TRP A 58 -7.09 7.56 4.51
CA TRP A 58 -7.88 8.65 5.09
C TRP A 58 -8.52 9.53 4.02
N ARG A 59 -7.75 9.92 2.98
CA ARG A 59 -8.27 10.73 1.87
C ARG A 59 -9.35 10.00 1.08
N ILE A 60 -9.20 8.70 0.85
CA ILE A 60 -10.20 7.88 0.15
C ILE A 60 -11.50 7.81 0.96
N LEU A 61 -11.41 7.61 2.29
CA LEU A 61 -12.58 7.61 3.17
C LEU A 61 -13.30 8.96 3.17
N LEU A 62 -12.56 10.07 3.22
CA LEU A 62 -13.16 11.41 3.10
C LEU A 62 -13.89 11.60 1.76
N VAL A 63 -13.33 11.10 0.66
CA VAL A 63 -13.99 11.15 -0.66
C VAL A 63 -15.24 10.27 -0.69
N ALA A 64 -15.20 9.09 -0.06
CA ALA A 64 -16.33 8.18 0.05
C ALA A 64 -17.49 8.82 0.84
N GLU A 65 -17.22 9.38 2.03
CA GLU A 65 -18.23 10.08 2.85
C GLU A 65 -18.83 11.31 2.15
N ARG A 66 -18.04 11.96 1.29
CA ARG A 66 -18.50 13.11 0.51
C ARG A 66 -19.43 12.72 -0.65
N GLN A 67 -19.56 11.42 -0.97
CA GLN A 67 -20.48 10.97 -2.03
C GLN A 67 -21.92 11.09 -1.58
N LYS A 68 -22.78 11.57 -2.49
CA LYS A 68 -24.22 11.69 -2.23
C LYS A 68 -24.99 10.43 -2.60
N SER A 69 -24.53 9.72 -3.64
CA SER A 69 -25.12 8.46 -4.04
C SER A 69 -24.64 7.33 -3.13
N VAL A 70 -25.57 6.44 -2.74
CA VAL A 70 -25.25 5.24 -1.95
C VAL A 70 -24.23 4.38 -2.68
N PHE A 71 -24.37 4.24 -4.00
CA PHE A 71 -23.42 3.52 -4.84
C PHE A 71 -22.00 4.10 -4.76
N GLY A 72 -21.83 5.42 -4.96
CA GLY A 72 -20.52 6.05 -4.92
C GLY A 72 -19.85 5.92 -3.54
N ARG A 73 -20.66 6.05 -2.47
CA ARG A 73 -20.17 5.87 -1.10
C ARG A 73 -19.71 4.44 -0.84
N THR A 74 -20.53 3.44 -1.18
CA THR A 74 -20.19 2.02 -1.04
C THR A 74 -18.96 1.65 -1.86
N TYR A 75 -18.86 2.14 -3.10
CA TYR A 75 -17.67 1.94 -3.94
C TYR A 75 -16.42 2.49 -3.26
N GLY A 76 -16.48 3.72 -2.72
CA GLY A 76 -15.37 4.31 -1.99
C GLY A 76 -14.90 3.48 -0.78
N TYR A 77 -15.82 2.90 -0.01
CA TYR A 77 -15.47 1.98 1.08
C TYR A 77 -14.84 0.68 0.56
N CYS A 78 -15.31 0.12 -0.56
CA CYS A 78 -14.68 -1.03 -1.18
C CYS A 78 -13.24 -0.74 -1.60
N VAL A 79 -12.99 0.43 -2.22
CA VAL A 79 -11.63 0.86 -2.59
C VAL A 79 -10.73 0.96 -1.36
N ALA A 80 -11.21 1.65 -0.30
CA ALA A 80 -10.46 1.77 0.95
C ALA A 80 -10.17 0.40 1.58
N SER A 81 -11.14 -0.51 1.58
CA SER A 81 -11.02 -1.85 2.18
C SER A 81 -10.01 -2.72 1.44
N ILE A 82 -10.04 -2.72 0.10
CA ILE A 82 -9.06 -3.46 -0.72
C ILE A 82 -7.64 -2.96 -0.42
N LEU A 83 -7.43 -1.64 -0.47
CA LEU A 83 -6.12 -1.06 -0.18
C LEU A 83 -5.66 -1.35 1.25
N PHE A 84 -6.58 -1.31 2.22
CA PHE A 84 -6.28 -1.59 3.63
C PHE A 84 -5.86 -3.05 3.86
N VAL A 85 -6.55 -4.01 3.24
CA VAL A 85 -6.21 -5.43 3.33
C VAL A 85 -4.83 -5.68 2.76
N HIS A 86 -4.53 -5.17 1.56
CA HIS A 86 -3.22 -5.33 0.94
C HIS A 86 -2.10 -4.76 1.82
N PHE A 87 -2.30 -3.58 2.39
CA PHE A 87 -1.33 -2.94 3.29
C PHE A 87 -1.14 -3.71 4.59
N THR A 88 -2.22 -4.13 5.24
CA THR A 88 -2.17 -4.87 6.51
C THR A 88 -1.51 -6.23 6.33
N VAL A 89 -1.79 -6.93 5.23
CA VAL A 89 -1.14 -8.20 4.89
C VAL A 89 0.36 -7.98 4.63
N ASN A 90 0.74 -6.97 3.85
CA ASN A 90 2.15 -6.64 3.62
C ASN A 90 2.90 -6.32 4.92
N LEU A 91 2.28 -5.56 5.83
CA LEU A 91 2.86 -5.25 7.13
C LEU A 91 2.93 -6.51 8.02
N GLY A 92 1.89 -7.33 8.04
CA GLY A 92 1.81 -8.58 8.79
C GLY A 92 2.85 -9.62 8.34
N MET A 93 3.04 -9.77 7.03
CA MET A 93 4.11 -10.60 6.44
C MET A 93 5.49 -10.10 6.88
N THR A 94 5.71 -8.78 6.84
CA THR A 94 6.99 -8.17 7.22
C THR A 94 7.30 -8.34 8.71
N MET A 95 6.28 -8.25 9.58
CA MET A 95 6.42 -8.48 11.02
C MET A 95 6.51 -9.97 11.39
N GLY A 96 6.28 -10.89 10.45
CA GLY A 96 6.21 -12.33 10.72
C GLY A 96 4.94 -12.78 11.44
N LEU A 97 3.89 -11.95 11.42
CA LEU A 97 2.59 -12.23 12.03
C LEU A 97 1.66 -13.04 11.10
N MET A 98 1.89 -12.97 9.79
CA MET A 98 1.10 -13.67 8.77
C MET A 98 2.01 -14.52 7.86
N PRO A 99 1.49 -15.62 7.30
CA PRO A 99 2.20 -16.38 6.27
C PRO A 99 2.41 -15.52 5.02
N VAL A 100 3.41 -15.86 4.22
CA VAL A 100 3.74 -15.15 2.99
C VAL A 100 2.69 -15.48 1.92
N VAL A 101 1.88 -14.49 1.53
CA VAL A 101 0.74 -14.67 0.60
C VAL A 101 1.05 -14.14 -0.81
N GLY A 102 2.18 -13.46 -1.00
CA GLY A 102 2.62 -13.01 -2.33
C GLY A 102 1.68 -11.97 -2.97
N ILE A 103 1.30 -10.96 -2.18
CA ILE A 103 0.35 -9.92 -2.60
C ILE A 103 1.07 -8.58 -2.72
N PRO A 104 1.02 -7.91 -3.90
CA PRO A 104 1.71 -6.65 -4.10
C PRO A 104 1.10 -5.54 -3.26
N LEU A 105 1.97 -4.68 -2.71
CA LEU A 105 1.61 -3.44 -2.06
C LEU A 105 1.17 -2.41 -3.12
N PRO A 106 -0.09 -1.93 -3.08
CA PRO A 106 -0.62 -1.02 -4.09
C PRO A 106 0.25 0.22 -4.25
N PHE A 107 0.57 0.57 -5.50
CA PHE A 107 1.37 1.73 -5.92
C PHE A 107 2.84 1.76 -5.48
N PHE A 108 3.33 0.72 -4.80
CA PHE A 108 4.70 0.69 -4.28
C PHE A 108 5.47 -0.56 -4.76
N SER A 109 4.81 -1.71 -4.79
CA SER A 109 5.40 -2.96 -5.29
C SER A 109 5.51 -3.00 -6.82
N TYR A 110 6.54 -3.67 -7.33
CA TYR A 110 6.64 -3.96 -8.76
C TYR A 110 5.58 -5.00 -9.15
N GLY A 111 4.64 -4.59 -10.01
CA GLY A 111 3.62 -5.48 -10.57
C GLY A 111 2.84 -4.74 -11.63
N GLY A 112 3.07 -5.07 -12.91
CA GLY A 112 2.45 -4.32 -14.01
C GLY A 112 0.93 -4.40 -13.99
N SER A 113 0.38 -5.59 -13.83
CA SER A 113 -1.07 -5.82 -13.78
C SER A 113 -1.71 -5.19 -12.53
N SER A 114 -1.09 -5.38 -11.36
CA SER A 114 -1.58 -4.81 -10.10
C SER A 114 -1.59 -3.28 -10.13
N LEU A 115 -0.53 -2.66 -10.68
CA LEU A 115 -0.48 -1.20 -10.87
C LEU A 115 -1.66 -0.70 -11.71
N TRP A 116 -1.93 -1.35 -12.85
CA TRP A 116 -3.07 -1.00 -13.69
C TRP A 116 -4.41 -1.20 -12.96
N SER A 117 -4.60 -2.32 -12.28
CA SER A 117 -5.82 -2.62 -11.52
C SER A 117 -6.09 -1.57 -10.43
N PHE A 118 -5.10 -1.23 -9.61
CA PHE A 118 -5.27 -0.21 -8.56
C PHE A 118 -5.45 1.19 -9.12
N THR A 119 -4.80 1.51 -10.24
CA THR A 119 -4.99 2.79 -10.92
C THR A 119 -6.42 2.91 -11.42
N ILE A 120 -6.95 1.91 -12.12
CA ILE A 120 -8.35 1.91 -12.59
C ILE A 120 -9.32 2.02 -11.40
N LEU A 121 -9.08 1.24 -10.33
CA LEU A 121 -9.89 1.27 -9.11
C LEU A 121 -9.95 2.68 -8.49
N LEU A 122 -8.80 3.34 -8.34
CA LEU A 122 -8.70 4.68 -7.76
C LEU A 122 -9.31 5.74 -8.68
N PHE A 123 -9.00 5.70 -9.97
CA PHE A 123 -9.49 6.69 -10.93
C PHE A 123 -10.99 6.59 -11.16
N THR A 124 -11.57 5.39 -11.05
CA THR A 124 -13.03 5.23 -11.06
C THR A 124 -13.68 5.95 -9.88
N LEU A 125 -13.11 5.86 -8.67
CA LEU A 125 -13.59 6.63 -7.51
C LEU A 125 -13.48 8.14 -7.75
N LEU A 126 -12.37 8.61 -8.33
CA LEU A 126 -12.19 10.02 -8.68
C LEU A 126 -13.18 10.49 -9.74
N ALA A 127 -13.48 9.66 -10.74
CA ALA A 127 -14.47 9.94 -11.75
C ALA A 127 -15.88 10.08 -11.14
N LEU A 128 -16.25 9.19 -10.21
CA LEU A 128 -17.52 9.28 -9.46
C LEU A 128 -17.56 10.58 -8.64
N ASP A 129 -16.47 10.91 -7.94
CA ASP A 129 -16.39 12.13 -7.15
C ASP A 129 -16.49 13.41 -7.99
N ALA A 130 -15.94 13.40 -9.21
CA ALA A 130 -16.03 14.52 -10.14
C ALA A 130 -17.47 14.74 -10.66
N HIS A 131 -18.22 13.66 -10.93
CA HIS A 131 -19.58 13.73 -11.45
C HIS A 131 -20.65 13.92 -10.35
N ARG A 132 -20.29 13.86 -9.07
CA ARG A 132 -21.23 14.00 -7.94
C ARG A 132 -22.18 15.21 -8.04
N LYS A 133 -21.75 16.35 -8.60
CA LYS A 133 -22.62 17.53 -8.71
C LYS A 133 -23.75 17.36 -9.73
N GLN A 134 -23.56 16.50 -10.73
CA GLN A 134 -24.57 16.23 -11.75
C GLN A 134 -25.67 15.30 -11.23
N ASP A 135 -25.35 14.41 -10.28
CA ASP A 135 -26.32 13.58 -9.57
C ASP A 135 -27.36 14.38 -8.77
N LEU A 136 -27.15 15.68 -8.57
CA LEU A 136 -28.11 16.57 -7.89
C LEU A 136 -29.19 17.14 -8.81
N VAL A 137 -28.99 17.05 -10.12
CA VAL A 137 -29.85 17.67 -11.12
C VAL A 137 -30.80 16.65 -11.76
N ARG A 138 -30.59 15.36 -11.49
CA ARG A 138 -31.48 14.26 -11.86
C ARG A 138 -32.31 13.82 -10.65
#